data_AF-A0A6I5CTH1-F1
#
_entry.id   AF-A0A6I5CTH1-F1
#
_cell.length_a   1.000
_cell.length_b   1.000
_cell.length_c   1.000
_cell.angle_alpha   90.00
_cell.angle_beta   90.00
_cell.angle_gamma   90.00
#
_symmetry.space_group_name_H-M   'P 1'
#
loop_
_entity.id
_entity.type
_entity.pdbx_description
1 polymer ?
#
loop_
_entity_poly.entity_id
_entity_poly.type
_entity_poly.pdbx_seq_one_letter_code
_entity_poly.pdbx_strand_id
1 'polypeptide(L)' 'AVPEPTSVPAYHHQAVDRLAAGLVASAHAGDGTVEALEPPPGAPWALGVQWHPEMAEDTRVMGALVAAAAGTGDG' A
#
# COMPACT_ATOMS: atom_id res chain seq x y z
N ALA A 1 3.05 1.12 8.92
CA ALA A 1 4.26 0.73 8.14
C ALA A 1 4.78 -0.60 8.65
N VAL A 2 5.08 -1.55 7.76
CA VAL A 2 5.84 -2.75 8.12
C VAL A 2 7.31 -2.34 8.01
N PRO A 3 8.08 -2.28 9.11
CA PRO A 3 9.43 -1.70 9.08
C PRO A 3 10.47 -2.62 8.45
N GLU A 4 10.12 -3.87 8.16
CA GLU A 4 11.00 -4.88 7.59
C GLU A 4 10.59 -5.27 6.16
N PRO A 5 11.55 -5.59 5.28
CA PRO A 5 11.26 -6.13 3.96
C PRO A 5 10.40 -7.41 4.08
N THR A 6 9.34 -7.49 3.29
CA THR A 6 8.43 -8.64 3.28
C THR A 6 8.24 -9.16 1.87
N SER A 7 7.99 -10.47 1.73
CA SER A 7 7.62 -11.09 0.46
C SER A 7 6.11 -11.01 0.27
N VAL A 8 5.68 -10.61 -0.93
CA VAL A 8 4.26 -10.48 -1.31
C VAL A 8 4.01 -11.14 -2.67
N PRO A 9 2.78 -11.63 -2.93
CA PRO A 9 2.44 -12.21 -4.22
C PRO A 9 2.23 -11.12 -5.28
N ALA A 10 3.11 -11.04 -6.27
CA ALA A 10 3.07 -10.03 -7.32
C ALA A 10 2.90 -10.67 -8.71
N TYR A 11 1.90 -10.21 -9.47
CA TYR A 11 1.60 -10.67 -10.83
C TYR A 11 1.15 -9.49 -11.71
N HIS A 12 2.10 -8.69 -12.20
CA HIS A 12 1.81 -7.56 -13.07
C HIS A 12 2.94 -7.34 -14.08
N HIS A 13 2.59 -6.87 -15.27
CA HIS A 13 3.55 -6.51 -16.32
C HIS A 13 3.70 -4.99 -16.48
N GLN A 14 3.00 -4.22 -15.65
CA GLN A 14 3.02 -2.77 -15.62
C GLN A 14 3.28 -2.31 -14.19
N ALA A 15 3.80 -1.09 -14.06
CA ALA A 15 4.08 -0.44 -12.79
C ALA A 15 3.82 1.05 -12.91
N VAL A 16 3.70 1.72 -11.76
CA VAL A 16 3.62 3.18 -11.69
C VAL A 16 4.92 3.80 -12.16
N ASP A 17 4.88 4.54 -13.27
CA ASP A 17 6.02 5.33 -13.78
C ASP A 17 6.10 6.71 -13.10
N ARG A 18 4.95 7.38 -12.97
CA ARG A 18 4.87 8.69 -12.33
C ARG A 18 3.69 8.77 -11.37
N LEU A 19 3.98 9.11 -10.12
CA LEU A 19 2.94 9.36 -9.11
C LEU A 19 2.16 10.64 -9.41
N ALA A 20 0.87 10.62 -9.09
CA ALA A 20 0.05 11.82 -9.08
C ALA A 20 0.53 12.78 -7.98
N ALA A 21 0.32 14.08 -8.18
CA ALA A 21 0.69 15.09 -7.21
C ALA A 21 -0.01 14.86 -5.87
N GLY A 22 0.75 14.91 -4.77
CA GLY A 22 0.22 14.68 -3.43
C GLY A 22 0.01 13.20 -3.07
N LEU A 23 0.58 12.25 -3.80
CA LEU A 23 0.73 10.86 -3.32
C LEU A 23 2.16 10.63 -2.83
N VAL A 24 2.28 9.74 -1.85
CA VAL A 24 3.55 9.29 -1.28
C VAL A 24 3.74 7.82 -1.64
N ALA A 25 4.90 7.44 -2.20
CA ALA A 25 5.30 6.04 -2.29
C ALA A 25 5.73 5.55 -0.91
N SER A 26 5.01 4.57 -0.36
CA SER A 26 5.24 4.03 0.99
C SER A 26 5.94 2.68 0.99
N ALA A 27 6.03 2.00 -0.16
CA ALA A 27 6.84 0.79 -0.32
C ALA A 27 7.46 0.71 -1.73
N HIS A 28 8.65 0.11 -1.80
CA HIS A 28 9.37 -0.14 -3.05
C HIS A 28 9.91 -1.57 -3.07
N ALA A 29 9.90 -2.20 -4.24
CA ALA A 29 10.65 -3.43 -4.48
C ALA A 29 12.16 -3.14 -4.58
N GLY A 30 12.97 -4.21 -4.57
CA GLY A 30 14.44 -4.09 -4.64
C GLY A 30 14.98 -3.46 -5.93
N ASP A 31 14.18 -3.43 -7.00
CA ASP A 31 14.49 -2.78 -8.28
C ASP A 31 13.99 -1.32 -8.36
N GLY A 32 13.37 -0.81 -7.29
CA GLY A 32 12.82 0.54 -7.22
C GLY A 32 11.35 0.67 -7.68
N THR A 33 10.72 -0.42 -8.13
CA THR A 33 9.28 -0.41 -8.46
C THR A 33 8.46 0.03 -7.25
N VAL A 34 7.54 0.99 -7.43
CA VAL A 34 6.61 1.40 -6.38
C VAL A 34 5.60 0.28 -6.13
N GLU A 35 5.61 -0.25 -4.91
CA GLU A 35 4.75 -1.36 -4.49
C GLU A 35 3.56 -0.90 -3.65
N ALA A 36 3.69 0.23 -2.94
CA ALA A 36 2.58 0.84 -2.22
C ALA A 36 2.62 2.36 -2.30
N LEU A 37 1.43 2.97 -2.30
CA LEU A 37 1.25 4.41 -2.27
C LEU A 37 0.06 4.80 -1.40
N GLU A 38 0.12 6.00 -0.84
CA GLU A 38 -0.92 6.55 0.02
C GLU A 38 -0.95 8.08 -0.05
N PRO A 39 -2.08 8.73 0.30
CA PRO A 39 -2.12 10.17 0.54
C PRO A 39 -1.18 10.59 1.67
N PRO A 40 -0.77 11.87 1.75
CA PRO A 40 0.03 12.37 2.86
C PRO A 40 -0.76 12.34 4.16
N PRO A 41 -0.07 12.39 5.31
CA PRO A 41 -0.70 12.53 6.62
C PRO A 41 -1.73 13.68 6.64
N GLY A 42 -2.88 13.43 7.26
CA GLY A 42 -4.00 14.39 7.37
C GLY A 42 -4.97 14.41 6.20
N ALA A 43 -4.71 13.68 5.11
CA ALA A 43 -5.68 13.45 4.04
C ALA A 43 -6.62 12.27 4.37
N PRO A 44 -7.79 12.14 3.70
CA PRO A 44 -8.65 10.97 3.87
C PRO A 44 -7.91 9.67 3.60
N TRP A 45 -8.24 8.63 4.37
CA TRP A 45 -7.57 7.33 4.26
C TRP A 45 -7.73 6.73 2.86
N ALA A 46 -6.60 6.36 2.27
CA ALA A 46 -6.53 5.52 1.09
C ALA A 46 -5.19 4.78 1.07
N LEU A 47 -5.19 3.56 0.55
CA LEU A 47 -3.99 2.75 0.35
C LEU A 47 -4.08 2.05 -0.99
N GLY A 48 -3.07 2.24 -1.84
CA GLY A 48 -2.87 1.47 -3.07
C GLY A 48 -1.70 0.53 -2.90
N VAL A 49 -1.87 -0.72 -3.30
CA VAL A 49 -0.80 -1.73 -3.34
C VAL A 49 -0.74 -2.36 -4.72
N GLN A 50 0.47 -2.67 -5.20
CA GLN A 50 0.70 -3.24 -6.53
C GLN A 50 0.63 -4.77 -6.54
N TRP A 51 0.93 -5.41 -5.41
CA TRP A 51 0.78 -6.85 -5.20
C TRP A 51 -0.68 -7.26 -4.99
N HIS A 52 -0.92 -8.57 -4.83
CA HIS A 52 -2.22 -9.17 -4.58
C HIS A 52 -2.43 -9.48 -3.08
N PRO A 53 -2.85 -8.51 -2.24
CA PRO A 53 -3.03 -8.75 -0.81
C PRO A 53 -4.07 -9.82 -0.48
N GLU A 54 -5.02 -10.08 -1.39
CA GLU A 54 -6.02 -11.14 -1.29
C GLU A 54 -5.45 -12.55 -1.44
N MET A 55 -4.26 -12.67 -2.05
CA MET A 55 -3.55 -13.94 -2.22
C MET A 55 -2.48 -14.17 -1.14
N ALA A 56 -2.28 -13.21 -0.23
CA ALA A 56 -1.30 -13.29 0.84
C ALA A 56 -1.94 -13.86 2.12
N GLU A 57 -1.13 -14.53 2.95
CA GLU A 57 -1.54 -14.91 4.32
C GLU A 57 -1.56 -13.68 5.26
N ASP A 58 -0.82 -12.62 4.93
CA ASP A 58 -0.78 -11.37 5.67
C ASP A 58 -2.05 -10.54 5.46
N THR A 59 -2.88 -10.50 6.49
CA THR A 59 -4.19 -9.81 6.46
C THR A 59 -4.11 -8.32 6.78
N ARG A 60 -2.92 -7.76 7.06
CA ARG A 60 -2.80 -6.37 7.55
C ARG A 60 -3.36 -5.32 6.59
N VAL A 61 -3.23 -5.51 5.27
CA VAL A 61 -3.82 -4.59 4.27
C VAL A 61 -5.34 -4.56 4.38
N MET A 62 -5.97 -5.74 4.40
CA MET A 62 -7.43 -5.84 4.52
C MET A 62 -7.92 -5.37 5.89
N GLY A 63 -7.17 -5.68 6.96
CA GLY A 63 -7.45 -5.18 8.30
C GLY A 63 -7.42 -3.65 8.39
N ALA A 64 -6.45 -3.00 7.74
CA ALA A 64 -6.36 -1.55 7.68
C ALA A 64 -7.56 -0.93 6.94
N LEU A 65 -7.99 -1.52 5.81
CA LEU A 65 -9.19 -1.09 5.10
C LEU A 65 -10.44 -1.19 5.97
N VAL A 66 -10.63 -2.31 6.68
CA VAL A 66 -11.78 -2.52 7.57
C VAL A 66 -11.78 -1.51 8.71
N ALA A 67 -10.63 -1.26 9.34
CA ALA A 67 -10.49 -0.28 10.40
C ALA A 67 -10.80 1.15 9.92
N ALA A 68 -10.31 1.52 8.74
CA ALA A 68 -10.60 2.81 8.13
C ALA A 68 -12.11 2.98 7.84
N ALA A 69 -12.75 1.95 7.30
CA ALA A 69 -14.18 1.95 7.02
C ALA A 69 -15.04 2.00 8.30
N ALA A 70 -14.56 1.43 9.40
CA ALA A 70 -15.21 1.49 10.70
C ALA A 70 -15.04 2.86 11.41
N GLY A 71 -14.24 3.78 10.86
CA GLY A 71 -13.93 5.06 11.47
C GLY A 71 -12.95 4.96 12.64
N THR A 72 -12.21 3.83 12.73
CA THR A 72 -11.22 3.56 13.78
C THR A 72 -9.78 3.66 13.27
N GLY A 73 -9.56 4.26 12.10
CA GLY A 73 -8.22 4.42 11.54
C GLY A 73 -7.43 5.47 12.31
N ASP A 74 -6.23 5.12 12.78
CA ASP A 74 -5.29 6.04 13.40
C ASP A 74 -5.09 7.27 12.49
N GLY A 75 -5.36 8.45 13.05
CA GLY A 75 -5.03 9.76 12.47
C GLY A 75 -3.59 10.16 12.74
#